data_AF-A0A4Q4Y4D8-F1
#
_entry.id   AF-A0A4Q4Y4D8-F1
#
_cell.length_a   1.000
_cell.length_b   1.000
_cell.length_c   1.000
_cell.angle_alpha   90.00
_cell.angle_beta   90.00
_cell.angle_gamma   90.00
#
_symmetry.space_group_name_H-M   'P 1'
#
loop_
_entity.id
_entity.type
_entity.pdbx_description
1 polymer ?
#
loop_
_entity_poly.entity_id
_entity_poly.type
_entity_poly.pdbx_seq_one_letter_code
_entity_poly.pdbx_strand_id
1 'polypeptide(L)'
;MGLLDILHAIVNYFLSWVRLAQNSEYGWKSLDRKTGRLMREQQPLTKKLKLWLLFNPLTEWLDTTHAMRLHMHQESAQAGKEEKSGASKKQIKGFVETYGINMADFEPSDVDKYRTFAEFFTRRHRAGSRPIFAPDDDSKAVAVADSRVVVYESVAETKRLWIKGADFSITNLVMDTQLGARFDGAAVASFRLSPQDYHRYHSPVSGTIKLFRSMPGDYYQVDPVALRSHVDILTRNARDYVVIDTKEFGEVLFIAIGATDVGTVNETGTRAAYARIITHSFNDKWQKPGAEIRKGDELGLFQFGGSSIIVAFQKGRIKFDQDLLDLSRQKIQVSVEVGMSLGSAV
;
A
#
# COMPACT_ATOMS: atom_id res chain seq x y z
N MET A 1 -13.77 30.02 8.27
CA MET A 1 -13.80 28.67 8.87
C MET A 1 -15.22 28.17 8.77
N GLY A 2 -15.43 27.06 8.09
CA GLY A 2 -16.75 26.42 8.00
C GLY A 2 -17.14 25.76 9.31
N LEU A 3 -18.42 25.47 9.48
CA LEU A 3 -18.96 24.78 10.66
C LEU A 3 -18.25 23.43 10.92
N LEU A 4 -17.83 22.76 9.85
CA LEU A 4 -17.04 21.52 9.86
C LEU A 4 -15.62 21.71 10.42
N ASP A 5 -14.94 22.81 10.11
CA ASP A 5 -13.59 23.10 10.62
C ASP A 5 -13.61 23.28 12.14
N ILE A 6 -14.67 23.95 12.63
CA ILE A 6 -14.89 24.20 14.05
C ILE A 6 -15.21 22.88 14.76
N LEU A 7 -16.04 22.03 14.15
CA LEU A 7 -16.36 20.71 14.70
C LEU A 7 -15.12 19.81 14.78
N HIS A 8 -14.29 19.80 13.72
CA HIS A 8 -13.02 19.08 13.69
C HIS A 8 -12.05 19.61 14.75
N ALA A 9 -11.95 20.92 14.92
CA ALA A 9 -11.08 21.53 15.93
C ALA A 9 -11.53 21.16 17.36
N ILE A 10 -12.85 21.17 17.63
CA ILE A 10 -13.42 20.78 18.92
C ILE A 10 -13.18 19.28 19.20
N VAL A 11 -13.43 18.42 18.21
CA VAL A 11 -13.19 16.97 18.34
C VAL A 11 -11.70 16.69 18.55
N ASN A 12 -10.80 17.34 17.80
CA ASN A 12 -9.37 17.20 17.98
C ASN A 12 -8.91 17.73 19.35
N TYR A 13 -9.48 18.84 19.83
CA TYR A 13 -9.19 19.39 21.16
C TYR A 13 -9.61 18.42 22.28
N PHE A 14 -10.82 17.87 22.23
CA PHE A 14 -11.28 16.88 23.21
C PHE A 14 -10.50 15.57 23.12
N LEU A 15 -10.17 15.09 21.92
CA LEU A 15 -9.37 13.88 21.73
C LEU A 15 -7.90 14.08 22.14
N SER A 16 -7.38 15.30 22.13
CA SER A 16 -6.03 15.61 22.64
C SER A 16 -5.92 15.48 24.17
N TRP A 17 -7.03 15.76 24.89
CA TRP A 17 -7.14 15.56 26.34
C TRP A 17 -7.24 14.09 26.72
N VAL A 18 -7.77 13.29 25.81
CA VAL A 18 -7.76 11.84 25.89
C VAL A 18 -6.39 11.34 25.41
N ARG A 19 -5.35 11.52 26.24
CA ARG A 19 -4.06 10.81 26.10
C ARG A 19 -4.26 9.30 26.32
N LEU A 20 -5.07 8.66 25.46
CA LEU A 20 -5.26 7.23 25.45
C LEU A 20 -4.02 6.60 24.81
N ALA A 21 -3.12 6.16 25.69
CA ALA A 21 -2.15 5.09 25.50
C ALA A 21 -1.59 4.97 24.07
N GLN A 22 -0.50 5.70 23.82
CA GLN A 22 0.29 5.63 22.58
C GLN A 22 0.87 4.23 22.29
N ASN A 23 0.65 3.24 23.17
CA ASN A 23 1.13 1.86 23.06
C ASN A 23 0.01 0.80 22.97
N SER A 24 -1.25 1.20 22.81
CA SER A 24 -2.35 0.23 22.85
C SER A 24 -2.65 -0.43 21.50
N GLU A 25 -2.67 -1.76 21.53
CA GLU A 25 -2.93 -2.69 20.44
C GLU A 25 -4.44 -2.79 20.08
N TYR A 26 -4.97 -1.82 19.33
CA TYR A 26 -6.40 -1.80 18.95
C TYR A 26 -6.69 -2.19 17.49
N GLY A 27 -5.67 -2.46 16.67
CA GLY A 27 -5.82 -2.79 15.25
C GLY A 27 -6.21 -4.24 14.97
N TRP A 28 -6.11 -4.60 13.69
CA TRP A 28 -6.38 -5.95 13.19
C TRP A 28 -5.35 -6.94 13.75
N LYS A 29 -5.80 -8.17 14.02
CA LYS A 29 -4.91 -9.25 14.41
C LYS A 29 -4.03 -9.62 13.21
N SER A 30 -2.73 -9.59 13.41
CA SER A 30 -1.73 -10.04 12.46
C SER A 30 -0.76 -11.00 13.14
N LEU A 31 -0.33 -12.05 12.43
CA LEU A 31 0.77 -12.89 12.88
C LEU A 31 2.08 -12.33 12.35
N ASP A 32 3.05 -12.06 13.21
CA ASP A 32 4.41 -11.78 12.77
C ASP A 32 5.07 -13.08 12.30
N ARG A 33 5.42 -13.16 11.01
CA ARG A 33 5.90 -14.41 10.42
C ARG A 33 7.28 -14.84 10.92
N LYS A 34 8.11 -13.88 11.31
CA LYS A 34 9.49 -14.11 11.77
C LYS A 34 9.52 -14.67 13.18
N THR A 35 8.63 -14.17 14.04
CA THR A 35 8.58 -14.50 15.46
C THR A 35 7.48 -15.50 15.81
N GLY A 36 6.50 -15.71 14.93
CA GLY A 36 5.32 -16.53 15.17
C GLY A 36 4.36 -15.93 16.21
N ARG A 37 4.53 -14.65 16.57
CA ARG A 37 3.70 -14.00 17.61
C ARG A 37 2.48 -13.34 16.98
N LEU A 38 1.33 -13.55 17.59
CA LEU A 38 0.14 -12.77 17.28
C LEU A 38 0.29 -11.38 17.87
N MET A 39 0.18 -10.38 17.02
CA MET A 39 0.23 -8.97 17.36
C MET A 39 -1.04 -8.28 16.86
N ARG A 40 -1.42 -7.15 17.44
CA ARG A 40 -2.33 -6.23 16.78
C ARG A 40 -1.58 -4.99 16.35
N GLU A 41 -2.01 -4.42 15.22
CA GLU A 41 -1.46 -3.16 14.76
C GLU A 41 -1.71 -2.05 15.79
N GLN A 42 -0.66 -1.28 16.09
CA GLN A 42 -0.76 -0.05 16.85
C GLN A 42 -1.42 1.01 15.96
N GLN A 43 -2.65 1.37 16.29
CA GLN A 43 -3.37 2.46 15.63
C GLN A 43 -3.86 3.47 16.67
N PRO A 44 -3.66 4.79 16.45
CA PRO A 44 -4.28 5.80 17.28
C PRO A 44 -5.80 5.60 17.32
N LEU A 45 -6.37 5.60 18.52
CA LEU A 45 -7.83 5.48 18.72
C LEU A 45 -8.61 6.54 17.94
N THR A 46 -8.05 7.75 17.82
CA THR A 46 -8.64 8.85 17.05
C THR A 46 -8.81 8.50 15.57
N LYS A 47 -7.79 7.90 14.95
CA LYS A 47 -7.84 7.41 13.57
C LYS A 47 -8.88 6.30 13.42
N LYS A 48 -8.92 5.36 14.36
CA LYS A 48 -9.91 4.27 14.37
C LYS A 48 -11.34 4.77 14.49
N LEU A 49 -11.59 5.74 15.38
CA LEU A 49 -12.90 6.36 15.55
C LEU A 49 -13.30 7.19 14.32
N LYS A 50 -12.37 7.93 13.70
CA LYS A 50 -12.61 8.65 12.45
C LYS A 50 -12.98 7.69 11.31
N LEU A 51 -12.24 6.60 11.13
CA LEU A 51 -12.54 5.57 10.13
C LEU A 51 -13.91 4.93 10.36
N TRP A 52 -14.24 4.63 11.62
CA TRP A 52 -15.54 4.07 11.96
C TRP A 52 -16.67 5.06 11.68
N LEU A 53 -16.48 6.35 11.94
CA LEU A 53 -17.47 7.38 11.61
C LEU A 53 -17.64 7.57 10.10
N LEU A 54 -16.57 7.52 9.31
CA LEU A 54 -16.63 7.74 7.86
C LEU A 54 -17.21 6.55 7.09
N PHE A 55 -16.84 5.33 7.48
CA PHE A 55 -17.25 4.09 6.80
C PHE A 55 -18.37 3.33 7.53
N ASN A 56 -19.17 4.01 8.36
CA ASN A 56 -20.39 3.45 8.94
C ASN A 56 -21.52 3.50 7.91
N PRO A 57 -22.35 2.45 7.76
CA PRO A 57 -23.47 2.43 6.82
C PRO A 57 -24.40 3.66 6.86
N LEU A 58 -24.50 4.35 7.99
CA LEU A 58 -25.35 5.55 8.14
C LEU A 58 -24.71 6.84 7.60
N THR A 59 -23.39 6.86 7.42
CA THR A 59 -22.58 8.04 7.07
C THR A 59 -21.75 7.84 5.81
N GLU A 60 -21.62 6.60 5.31
CA GLU A 60 -20.86 6.23 4.10
C GLU A 60 -21.28 7.05 2.87
N TRP A 61 -22.54 7.52 2.80
CA TRP A 61 -23.03 8.38 1.72
C TRP A 61 -22.32 9.74 1.67
N LEU A 62 -21.83 10.28 2.79
CA LEU A 62 -21.11 11.56 2.84
C LEU A 62 -19.77 11.49 2.11
N ASP A 63 -19.06 10.36 2.21
CA ASP A 63 -17.80 10.11 1.51
C ASP A 63 -17.97 9.99 0.00
N THR A 64 -19.19 9.73 -0.48
CA THR A 64 -19.49 9.69 -1.92
C THR A 64 -19.71 11.07 -2.55
N THR A 65 -19.71 12.15 -1.77
CA THR A 65 -19.91 13.50 -2.29
C THR A 65 -18.64 14.04 -2.97
N HIS A 66 -18.80 14.81 -4.05
CA HIS A 66 -17.68 15.45 -4.74
C HIS A 66 -16.90 16.41 -3.83
N ALA A 67 -17.59 17.10 -2.92
CA ALA A 67 -16.97 18.03 -1.97
C ALA A 67 -16.03 17.30 -0.99
N MET A 68 -16.46 16.17 -0.43
CA MET A 68 -15.64 15.36 0.47
C MET A 68 -14.41 14.79 -0.24
N ARG A 69 -14.57 14.28 -1.47
CA ARG A 69 -13.45 13.83 -2.30
C ARG A 69 -12.40 14.93 -2.52
N LEU A 70 -12.86 16.13 -2.91
CA LEU A 70 -11.97 17.27 -3.13
C LEU A 70 -11.26 17.69 -1.83
N HIS A 71 -11.96 17.65 -0.69
CA HIS A 71 -11.38 17.94 0.61
C HIS A 71 -10.29 16.92 0.99
N MET A 72 -10.56 15.61 0.90
CA MET A 72 -9.57 14.56 1.17
C MET A 72 -8.35 14.66 0.27
N HIS A 73 -8.56 15.02 -1.00
CA HIS A 73 -7.49 15.29 -1.95
C HIS A 73 -6.63 16.48 -1.51
N GLN A 74 -7.25 17.60 -1.12
CA GLN A 74 -6.55 18.79 -0.64
C GLN A 74 -5.79 18.55 0.67
N GLU A 75 -6.40 17.83 1.63
CA GLU A 75 -5.73 17.43 2.89
C GLU A 75 -4.49 16.59 2.61
N SER A 76 -4.60 15.59 1.72
CA SER A 76 -3.47 14.72 1.35
C SER A 76 -2.35 15.51 0.65
N ALA A 77 -2.71 16.46 -0.21
CA ALA A 77 -1.75 17.33 -0.87
C ALA A 77 -1.02 18.25 0.11
N GLN A 78 -1.74 18.78 1.10
CA GLN A 78 -1.19 19.67 2.11
C GLN A 78 -0.26 18.90 3.06
N ALA A 79 -0.68 17.73 3.54
CA ALA A 79 0.16 16.85 4.34
C ALA A 79 1.47 16.50 3.60
N GLY A 80 1.38 16.16 2.30
CA GLY A 80 2.57 15.89 1.48
C GLY A 80 3.54 17.07 1.37
N LYS A 81 3.06 18.32 1.41
CA LYS A 81 3.92 19.53 1.43
C LYS A 81 4.55 19.75 2.80
N GLU A 82 3.77 19.60 3.86
CA GLU A 82 4.22 19.77 5.25
C GLU A 82 5.33 18.77 5.58
N GLU A 83 5.18 17.52 5.15
CA GLU A 83 6.15 16.48 5.43
C GLU A 83 7.46 16.64 4.62
N LYS A 84 7.40 17.32 3.47
CA LYS A 84 8.57 17.73 2.68
C LYS A 84 9.26 18.99 3.22
N SER A 85 8.68 19.67 4.22
CA SER A 85 9.30 20.83 4.85
C SER A 85 10.40 20.41 5.83
N GLY A 86 11.41 21.27 6.04
CA GLY A 86 12.46 20.99 7.03
C GLY A 86 11.94 20.92 8.48
N ALA A 87 10.79 21.54 8.76
CA ALA A 87 10.17 21.52 10.09
C ALA A 87 9.67 20.11 10.48
N SER A 88 9.32 19.28 9.49
CA SER A 88 8.80 17.92 9.72
C SER A 88 9.84 16.99 10.35
N LYS A 89 11.14 17.31 10.26
CA LYS A 89 12.23 16.53 10.89
C LYS A 89 11.97 16.27 12.38
N LYS A 90 11.36 17.22 13.09
CA LYS A 90 11.05 17.11 14.53
C LYS A 90 10.10 15.94 14.85
N GLN A 91 9.32 15.47 13.87
CA GLN A 91 8.38 14.37 14.03
C GLN A 91 9.07 13.00 14.04
N ILE A 92 10.24 12.88 13.41
CA ILE A 92 10.85 11.57 13.13
C ILE A 92 11.17 10.80 14.41
N LYS A 93 11.80 11.47 15.40
CA LYS A 93 12.19 10.82 16.65
C LYS A 93 10.98 10.25 17.41
N GLY A 94 9.94 11.05 17.58
CA GLY A 94 8.71 10.61 18.23
C GLY A 94 8.01 9.48 17.47
N PHE A 95 8.08 9.50 16.14
CA PHE A 95 7.54 8.44 15.29
C PHE A 95 8.29 7.11 15.47
N VAL A 96 9.63 7.15 15.45
CA VAL A 96 10.48 5.97 15.69
C VAL A 96 10.21 5.37 17.06
N GLU A 97 10.11 6.20 18.10
CA GLU A 97 9.81 5.77 19.47
C GLU A 97 8.41 5.16 19.60
N THR A 98 7.40 5.81 19.00
CA THR A 98 6.00 5.35 19.05
C THR A 98 5.83 3.98 18.42
N TYR A 99 6.45 3.75 17.26
CA TYR A 99 6.30 2.51 16.50
C TYR A 99 7.41 1.48 16.74
N GLY A 100 8.38 1.78 17.62
CA GLY A 100 9.49 0.89 17.93
C GLY A 100 10.32 0.51 16.69
N ILE A 101 10.56 1.47 15.78
CA ILE A 101 11.25 1.19 14.51
C ILE A 101 12.73 0.89 14.77
N ASN A 102 13.18 -0.31 14.38
CA ASN A 102 14.59 -0.66 14.45
C ASN A 102 15.38 0.08 13.35
N MET A 103 15.97 1.22 13.71
CA MET A 103 16.73 2.05 12.77
C MET A 103 18.02 1.40 12.26
N ALA A 104 18.51 0.33 12.90
CA ALA A 104 19.68 -0.41 12.42
C ALA A 104 19.46 -1.11 11.06
N ASP A 105 18.19 -1.34 10.69
CA ASP A 105 17.80 -1.98 9.43
C ASP A 105 17.83 -1.01 8.23
N PHE A 106 18.00 0.28 8.47
CA PHE A 106 17.85 1.34 7.49
C PHE A 106 19.13 2.15 7.29
N GLU A 107 19.21 2.82 6.14
CA GLU A 107 20.27 3.74 5.77
C GLU A 107 19.68 5.11 5.39
N PRO A 108 20.09 6.20 6.06
CA PRO A 108 20.95 6.24 7.25
C PRO A 108 20.30 5.62 8.50
N SER A 109 21.08 4.93 9.34
CA SER A 109 20.57 4.40 10.62
C SER A 109 20.40 5.48 11.70
N ASP A 110 21.03 6.63 11.51
CA ASP A 110 20.92 7.79 12.39
C ASP A 110 19.76 8.68 11.94
N VAL A 111 18.78 8.83 12.82
CA VAL A 111 17.56 9.62 12.59
C VAL A 111 17.87 11.08 12.29
N ASP A 112 18.94 11.64 12.87
CA ASP A 112 19.29 13.05 12.69
C ASP A 112 19.87 13.35 11.30
N LYS A 113 20.18 12.33 10.51
CA LYS A 113 20.66 12.49 9.13
C LYS A 113 19.54 12.77 8.13
N TYR A 114 18.29 12.43 8.46
CA TYR A 114 17.15 12.78 7.62
C TYR A 114 16.85 14.28 7.72
N ARG A 115 16.67 14.93 6.58
CA ARG A 115 16.37 16.37 6.50
C ARG A 115 14.89 16.66 6.72
N THR A 116 14.04 15.72 6.32
CA THR A 116 12.58 15.84 6.36
C THR A 116 11.99 14.49 6.71
N PHE A 117 10.76 14.50 7.23
CA PHE A 117 10.03 13.27 7.48
C PHE A 117 9.70 12.53 6.17
N ALA A 118 9.54 13.23 5.04
CA ALA A 118 9.42 12.62 3.71
C ALA A 118 10.61 11.73 3.33
N GLU A 119 11.82 12.21 3.62
CA GLU A 119 13.04 11.45 3.41
C GLU A 119 13.10 10.21 4.31
N PHE A 120 12.72 10.36 5.59
CA PHE A 120 12.60 9.26 6.54
C PHE A 120 11.53 8.23 6.14
N PHE A 121 10.37 8.68 5.65
CA PHE A 121 9.27 7.81 5.24
C PHE A 121 9.68 6.91 4.06
N THR A 122 10.49 7.47 3.16
CA THR A 122 11.03 6.78 1.97
C THR A 122 12.45 6.25 2.17
N ARG A 123 12.87 6.07 3.43
CA ARG A 123 14.18 5.52 3.84
C ARG A 123 14.52 4.24 3.09
N ARG A 124 15.81 3.98 2.90
CA ARG A 124 16.30 2.76 2.27
C ARG A 124 16.66 1.73 3.33
N HIS A 125 16.52 0.46 2.98
CA HIS A 125 17.13 -0.60 3.78
C HIS A 125 18.65 -0.53 3.69
N ARG A 126 19.31 -0.82 4.80
CA ARG A 126 20.73 -1.11 4.83
C ARG A 126 20.99 -2.37 4.01
N ALA A 127 22.09 -2.40 3.26
CA ALA A 127 22.49 -3.59 2.52
C ALA A 127 22.52 -4.84 3.43
N GLY A 128 21.82 -5.90 3.02
CA GLY A 128 21.73 -7.16 3.76
C GLY A 128 20.68 -7.22 4.88
N SER A 129 19.97 -6.14 5.21
CA SER A 129 18.94 -6.17 6.28
C SER A 129 17.66 -6.91 5.87
N ARG A 130 17.47 -7.15 4.57
CA ARG A 130 16.35 -7.89 3.97
C ARG A 130 16.88 -8.88 2.93
N PRO A 131 17.35 -10.08 3.34
CA PRO A 131 17.82 -11.07 2.39
C PRO A 131 16.66 -11.62 1.56
N ILE A 132 16.88 -11.76 0.25
CA ILE A 132 15.90 -12.35 -0.66
C ILE A 132 15.93 -13.88 -0.50
N PHE A 133 14.76 -14.48 -0.30
CA PHE A 133 14.61 -15.93 -0.21
C PHE A 133 14.92 -16.60 -1.57
N ALA A 134 15.80 -17.61 -1.53
CA ALA A 134 16.24 -18.39 -2.68
C ALA A 134 16.58 -17.49 -3.90
N PRO A 135 17.57 -16.58 -3.79
CA PRO A 135 17.78 -15.49 -4.74
C PRO A 135 18.04 -15.97 -6.17
N ASP A 136 18.66 -17.14 -6.32
CA ASP A 136 19.01 -17.74 -7.62
C ASP A 136 17.97 -18.76 -8.14
N ASP A 137 16.83 -18.92 -7.44
CA ASP A 137 15.75 -19.83 -7.82
C ASP A 137 14.52 -19.04 -8.29
N ASP A 138 14.35 -18.91 -9.60
CA ASP A 138 13.24 -18.21 -10.23
C ASP A 138 11.89 -18.94 -10.09
N SER A 139 11.87 -20.18 -9.56
CA SER A 139 10.63 -20.88 -9.21
C SER A 139 10.04 -20.43 -7.88
N LYS A 140 10.72 -19.56 -7.12
CA LYS A 140 10.26 -19.02 -5.83
C LYS A 140 9.88 -17.55 -5.96
N ALA A 141 8.65 -17.22 -5.58
CA ALA A 141 8.20 -15.84 -5.45
C ALA A 141 8.47 -15.33 -4.03
N VAL A 142 8.65 -14.01 -3.88
CA VAL A 142 8.90 -13.37 -2.58
C VAL A 142 7.89 -12.25 -2.27
N ALA A 143 7.74 -11.96 -0.97
CA ALA A 143 7.00 -10.82 -0.48
C ALA A 143 7.63 -9.50 -0.98
N VAL A 144 6.77 -8.56 -1.35
CA VAL A 144 7.16 -7.38 -2.13
C VAL A 144 7.47 -6.14 -1.30
N ALA A 145 7.08 -6.13 -0.03
CA ALA A 145 7.27 -5.01 0.89
C ALA A 145 7.18 -5.51 2.35
N ASP A 146 7.81 -4.77 3.27
CA ASP A 146 7.48 -4.89 4.69
C ASP A 146 6.01 -4.48 4.86
N SER A 147 5.15 -5.42 5.22
CA SER A 147 3.70 -5.22 5.10
C SER A 147 2.89 -6.30 5.82
N ARG A 148 1.57 -6.14 5.81
CA ARG A 148 0.61 -7.17 6.20
C ARG A 148 0.03 -7.79 4.93
N VAL A 149 0.31 -9.07 4.71
CA VAL A 149 -0.15 -9.82 3.55
C VAL A 149 -1.33 -10.72 3.88
N VAL A 150 -2.23 -10.85 2.91
CA VAL A 150 -3.19 -11.96 2.79
C VAL A 150 -3.09 -12.54 1.38
N VAL A 151 -3.30 -13.85 1.26
CA VAL A 151 -3.22 -14.57 -0.01
C VAL A 151 -4.46 -15.44 -0.22
N TYR A 152 -4.91 -15.52 -1.46
CA TYR A 152 -6.07 -16.30 -1.86
C TYR A 152 -5.81 -16.98 -3.20
N GLU A 153 -6.29 -18.21 -3.37
CA GLU A 153 -6.03 -18.99 -4.58
C GLU A 153 -6.90 -18.53 -5.76
N SER A 154 -7.88 -17.67 -5.51
CA SER A 154 -8.70 -17.05 -6.55
C SER A 154 -9.17 -15.64 -6.20
N VAL A 155 -9.42 -14.84 -7.23
CA VAL A 155 -10.12 -13.54 -7.13
C VAL A 155 -11.49 -13.70 -6.45
N ALA A 156 -12.21 -14.79 -6.74
CA ALA A 156 -13.52 -15.06 -6.13
C ALA A 156 -13.44 -15.24 -4.61
N GLU A 157 -12.44 -15.99 -4.13
CA GLU A 157 -12.18 -16.17 -2.70
C GLU A 157 -11.79 -14.83 -2.04
N THR A 158 -10.99 -14.03 -2.72
CA THR A 158 -10.59 -12.68 -2.27
C THR A 158 -11.81 -11.79 -2.02
N LYS A 159 -12.80 -11.77 -2.95
CA LYS A 159 -14.04 -11.00 -2.78
C LYS A 159 -14.87 -11.48 -1.58
N ARG A 160 -14.91 -12.80 -1.38
CA ARG A 160 -15.71 -13.41 -0.32
C ARG A 160 -15.14 -13.12 1.07
N LEU A 161 -13.81 -13.12 1.21
CA LEU A 161 -13.16 -13.11 2.52
C LEU A 161 -12.53 -11.77 2.90
N TRP A 162 -12.12 -10.96 1.91
CA TRP A 162 -11.27 -9.80 2.13
C TRP A 162 -11.84 -8.50 1.57
N ILE A 163 -12.03 -8.42 0.25
CA ILE A 163 -12.40 -7.17 -0.45
C ILE A 163 -13.90 -7.20 -0.71
N LYS A 164 -14.68 -6.39 0.01
CA LYS A 164 -16.15 -6.40 -0.10
C LYS A 164 -16.72 -5.46 -1.17
N GLY A 165 -15.87 -4.70 -1.87
CA GLY A 165 -16.29 -3.87 -3.00
C GLY A 165 -17.05 -4.69 -4.05
N ALA A 166 -18.22 -4.20 -4.45
CA ALA A 166 -19.13 -4.90 -5.36
C ALA A 166 -18.44 -5.22 -6.69
N ASP A 167 -17.58 -4.31 -7.16
CA ASP A 167 -17.00 -4.35 -8.49
C ASP A 167 -15.54 -4.84 -8.52
N PHE A 168 -15.01 -5.37 -7.42
CA PHE A 168 -13.64 -5.86 -7.43
C PHE A 168 -13.47 -7.03 -8.43
N SER A 169 -12.62 -6.83 -9.44
CA SER A 169 -12.15 -7.84 -10.39
C SER A 169 -10.81 -7.38 -10.93
N ILE A 170 -9.99 -8.28 -11.46
CA ILE A 170 -8.73 -7.85 -12.10
C ILE A 170 -9.03 -6.92 -13.28
N THR A 171 -10.04 -7.23 -14.08
CA THR A 171 -10.51 -6.37 -15.19
C THR A 171 -10.79 -4.93 -14.76
N ASN A 172 -11.59 -4.73 -13.70
CA ASN A 172 -11.88 -3.38 -13.21
C ASN A 172 -10.66 -2.75 -12.52
N LEU A 173 -9.80 -3.58 -11.92
CA LEU A 173 -8.57 -3.10 -11.31
C LEU A 173 -7.55 -2.64 -12.36
N VAL A 174 -7.52 -3.16 -13.58
CA VAL A 174 -6.63 -2.67 -14.66
C VAL A 174 -7.34 -1.81 -15.72
N MET A 175 -8.66 -1.68 -15.64
CA MET A 175 -9.50 -0.98 -16.63
C MET A 175 -9.28 -1.47 -18.08
N ASP A 176 -9.00 -2.76 -18.24
CA ASP A 176 -8.69 -3.39 -19.52
C ASP A 176 -9.30 -4.79 -19.54
N THR A 177 -10.25 -5.01 -20.45
CA THR A 177 -10.98 -6.28 -20.57
C THR A 177 -10.12 -7.40 -21.14
N GLN A 178 -9.19 -7.07 -22.05
CA GLN A 178 -8.31 -8.06 -22.65
C GLN A 178 -7.26 -8.51 -21.64
N LEU A 179 -6.62 -7.56 -20.93
CA LEU A 179 -5.66 -7.89 -19.89
C LEU A 179 -6.34 -8.59 -18.72
N GLY A 180 -7.48 -8.07 -18.26
CA GLY A 180 -8.24 -8.64 -17.15
C GLY A 180 -8.65 -10.10 -17.36
N ALA A 181 -9.08 -10.45 -18.57
CA ALA A 181 -9.45 -11.83 -18.92
C ALA A 181 -8.29 -12.83 -18.77
N ARG A 182 -7.04 -12.39 -18.92
CA ARG A 182 -5.84 -13.24 -18.78
C ARG A 182 -5.55 -13.62 -17.33
N PHE A 183 -6.15 -12.90 -16.39
CA PHE A 183 -6.08 -13.11 -14.95
C PHE A 183 -7.43 -13.54 -14.37
N ASP A 184 -8.32 -14.10 -15.20
CA ASP A 184 -9.53 -14.72 -14.70
C ASP A 184 -9.19 -15.93 -13.81
N GLY A 185 -9.80 -15.99 -12.63
CA GLY A 185 -9.46 -16.98 -11.61
C GLY A 185 -8.02 -16.89 -11.07
N ALA A 186 -7.35 -15.74 -11.24
CA ALA A 186 -5.99 -15.53 -10.73
C ALA A 186 -5.88 -15.73 -9.21
N ALA A 187 -4.73 -16.25 -8.78
CA ALA A 187 -4.33 -16.26 -7.38
C ALA A 187 -3.81 -14.87 -7.00
N VAL A 188 -4.22 -14.35 -5.84
CA VAL A 188 -3.98 -12.96 -5.44
C VAL A 188 -3.27 -12.90 -4.10
N ALA A 189 -2.20 -12.12 -4.05
CA ALA A 189 -1.57 -11.65 -2.81
C ALA A 189 -1.86 -10.15 -2.65
N SER A 190 -2.43 -9.78 -1.51
CA SER A 190 -2.75 -8.39 -1.15
C SER A 190 -1.88 -7.95 0.02
N PHE A 191 -1.08 -6.92 -0.20
CA PHE A 191 -0.17 -6.35 0.79
C PHE A 191 -0.67 -4.98 1.20
N ARG A 192 -0.84 -4.76 2.51
CA ARG A 192 -1.15 -3.46 3.09
C ARG A 192 0.04 -2.98 3.89
N LEU A 193 0.54 -1.79 3.56
CA LEU A 193 1.61 -1.16 4.30
C LEU A 193 1.01 -0.21 5.34
N SER A 194 1.45 -0.36 6.57
CA SER A 194 1.12 0.53 7.68
C SER A 194 2.14 1.69 7.75
N PRO A 195 1.80 2.85 8.36
CA PRO A 195 2.69 4.01 8.36
C PRO A 195 4.12 3.76 8.88
N GLN A 196 4.30 2.81 9.80
CA GLN A 196 5.60 2.44 10.34
C GLN A 196 6.46 1.60 9.40
N ASP A 197 5.87 0.98 8.39
CA ASP A 197 6.54 0.03 7.52
C ASP A 197 7.53 0.73 6.58
N TYR A 198 8.31 -0.08 5.87
CA TYR A 198 9.15 0.38 4.77
C TYR A 198 8.29 0.55 3.51
N HIS A 199 8.26 1.78 2.98
CA HIS A 199 7.33 2.16 1.91
C HIS A 199 7.92 2.05 0.51
N ARG A 200 8.95 1.25 0.30
CA ARG A 200 9.39 0.88 -1.06
C ARG A 200 8.98 -0.55 -1.35
N TYR A 201 8.72 -0.82 -2.62
CA TYR A 201 8.19 -2.11 -3.05
C TYR A 201 9.03 -2.69 -4.17
N HIS A 202 9.11 -4.01 -4.16
CA HIS A 202 10.09 -4.79 -4.90
C HIS A 202 9.40 -5.86 -5.76
N SER A 203 10.09 -6.32 -6.80
CA SER A 203 9.58 -7.37 -7.66
C SER A 203 9.48 -8.71 -6.92
N PRO A 204 8.32 -9.40 -6.96
CA PRO A 204 8.17 -10.72 -6.36
C PRO A 204 8.90 -11.82 -7.13
N VAL A 205 9.24 -11.58 -8.41
CA VAL A 205 9.73 -12.58 -9.38
C VAL A 205 10.75 -11.95 -10.34
N SER A 206 11.57 -12.78 -10.96
CA SER A 206 12.43 -12.37 -12.09
C SER A 206 11.69 -12.52 -13.41
N GLY A 207 11.95 -11.64 -14.38
CA GLY A 207 11.32 -11.70 -15.68
C GLY A 207 11.60 -10.48 -16.55
N THR A 208 10.73 -10.25 -17.52
CA THR A 208 10.80 -9.09 -18.43
C THR A 208 9.54 -8.25 -18.29
N ILE A 209 9.68 -6.94 -18.11
CA ILE A 209 8.53 -6.02 -18.11
C ILE A 209 7.89 -6.05 -19.50
N LYS A 210 6.63 -6.46 -19.58
CA LYS A 210 5.84 -6.48 -20.82
C LYS A 210 5.03 -5.21 -21.03
N LEU A 211 4.49 -4.68 -19.94
CA LEU A 211 3.59 -3.54 -19.96
C LEU A 211 3.78 -2.74 -18.67
N PHE A 212 3.71 -1.43 -18.81
CA PHE A 212 3.50 -0.50 -17.71
C PHE A 212 2.31 0.40 -18.07
N ARG A 213 1.46 0.68 -17.07
CA ARG A 213 0.39 1.66 -17.18
C ARG A 213 0.27 2.43 -15.87
N SER A 214 0.10 3.73 -16.00
CA SER A 214 -0.28 4.61 -14.90
C SER A 214 -1.75 4.99 -15.05
N MET A 215 -2.51 4.91 -13.96
CA MET A 215 -3.93 5.24 -13.95
C MET A 215 -4.24 6.29 -12.88
N PRO A 216 -4.78 7.46 -13.28
CA PRO A 216 -5.24 8.46 -12.32
C PRO A 216 -6.48 7.95 -11.57
N GLY A 217 -6.76 8.51 -10.40
CA GLY A 217 -7.92 8.14 -9.59
C GLY A 217 -8.04 8.91 -8.28
N ASP A 218 -8.98 8.47 -7.45
CA ASP A 218 -9.29 9.02 -6.12
C ASP A 218 -8.25 8.62 -5.06
N TYR A 219 -8.41 9.13 -3.83
CA TYR A 219 -7.46 8.97 -2.72
C TYR A 219 -8.12 8.52 -1.41
N TYR A 220 -8.75 7.36 -1.41
CA TYR A 220 -9.30 6.76 -0.19
C TYR A 220 -8.22 6.03 0.63
N GLN A 221 -8.38 6.02 1.96
CA GLN A 221 -7.52 5.21 2.83
C GLN A 221 -7.77 3.71 2.62
N VAL A 222 -6.71 2.92 2.55
CA VAL A 222 -6.77 1.47 2.34
C VAL A 222 -6.73 0.67 3.67
N ASP A 223 -7.35 1.22 4.72
CA ASP A 223 -7.51 0.50 5.99
C ASP A 223 -8.47 -0.70 5.82
N PRO A 224 -8.30 -1.83 6.53
CA PRO A 224 -9.20 -2.96 6.32
C PRO A 224 -10.67 -2.70 6.70
N VAL A 225 -10.98 -1.67 7.50
CA VAL A 225 -12.37 -1.20 7.65
C VAL A 225 -12.91 -0.67 6.32
N ALA A 226 -12.10 0.12 5.62
CA ALA A 226 -12.45 0.74 4.35
C ALA A 226 -12.52 -0.31 3.22
N LEU A 227 -11.60 -1.29 3.17
CA LEU A 227 -11.64 -2.40 2.20
C LEU A 227 -12.88 -3.31 2.35
N ARG A 228 -13.54 -3.23 3.51
CA ARG A 228 -14.76 -3.99 3.83
C ARG A 228 -16.04 -3.16 3.69
N SER A 229 -15.96 -1.91 3.24
CA SER A 229 -17.13 -1.08 2.94
C SER A 229 -17.68 -1.38 1.54
N HIS A 230 -18.75 -0.69 1.15
CA HIS A 230 -19.36 -0.82 -0.18
C HIS A 230 -18.63 0.02 -1.24
N VAL A 231 -17.69 0.87 -0.83
CA VAL A 231 -16.88 1.70 -1.73
C VAL A 231 -15.79 0.87 -2.39
N ASP A 232 -15.72 0.90 -3.73
CA ASP A 232 -14.67 0.21 -4.51
C ASP A 232 -13.33 0.97 -4.46
N ILE A 233 -12.74 1.05 -3.26
CA ILE A 233 -11.52 1.83 -2.98
C ILE A 233 -10.36 1.45 -3.89
N LEU A 234 -10.15 0.15 -4.12
CA LEU A 234 -8.99 -0.34 -4.88
C LEU A 234 -9.07 -0.03 -6.38
N THR A 235 -10.28 0.04 -6.96
CA THR A 235 -10.49 0.31 -8.39
C THR A 235 -10.71 1.79 -8.67
N ARG A 236 -11.12 2.57 -7.67
CA ARG A 236 -11.24 4.04 -7.77
C ARG A 236 -9.94 4.76 -7.48
N ASN A 237 -9.12 4.22 -6.59
CA ASN A 237 -7.85 4.87 -6.28
C ASN A 237 -6.96 4.93 -7.52
N ALA A 238 -6.16 5.99 -7.58
CA ALA A 238 -5.05 6.01 -8.53
C ALA A 238 -4.16 4.79 -8.29
N ARG A 239 -3.51 4.32 -9.35
CA ARG A 239 -2.70 3.12 -9.29
C ARG A 239 -1.88 2.97 -10.55
N ASP A 240 -0.71 2.41 -10.38
CA ASP A 240 0.20 2.05 -11.45
C ASP A 240 0.39 0.54 -11.44
N TYR A 241 0.49 -0.07 -12.62
CA TYR A 241 0.72 -1.50 -12.72
C TYR A 241 1.75 -1.86 -13.78
N VAL A 242 2.43 -2.97 -13.54
CA VAL A 242 3.31 -3.64 -14.49
C VAL A 242 2.85 -5.08 -14.71
N VAL A 243 3.03 -5.55 -15.94
CA VAL A 243 2.94 -6.97 -16.27
C VAL A 243 4.35 -7.48 -16.46
N ILE A 244 4.74 -8.48 -15.67
CA ILE A 244 6.04 -9.12 -15.72
C ILE A 244 5.86 -10.47 -16.42
N ASP A 245 6.53 -10.67 -17.55
CA ASP A 245 6.60 -11.95 -18.24
C ASP A 245 7.67 -12.80 -17.58
N THR A 246 7.29 -13.97 -17.07
CA THR A 246 8.18 -14.86 -16.33
C THR A 246 8.15 -16.25 -16.95
N LYS A 247 9.28 -16.95 -16.85
CA LYS A 247 9.38 -18.33 -17.32
C LYS A 247 8.53 -19.28 -16.46
N GLU A 248 8.66 -19.17 -15.15
CA GLU A 248 8.07 -20.13 -14.19
C GLU A 248 6.60 -19.80 -13.86
N PHE A 249 6.26 -18.52 -13.69
CA PHE A 249 4.90 -18.09 -13.28
C PHE A 249 4.02 -17.63 -14.46
N GLY A 250 4.55 -17.55 -15.68
CA GLY A 250 3.83 -16.96 -16.81
C GLY A 250 3.75 -15.45 -16.61
N GLU A 251 2.60 -14.83 -16.84
CA GLU A 251 2.45 -13.41 -16.54
C GLU A 251 2.09 -13.15 -15.08
N VAL A 252 2.81 -12.23 -14.47
CA VAL A 252 2.55 -11.74 -13.11
C VAL A 252 2.16 -10.27 -13.21
N LEU A 253 0.97 -9.95 -12.72
CA LEU A 253 0.47 -8.59 -12.67
C LEU A 253 0.77 -8.01 -11.29
N PHE A 254 1.57 -6.95 -11.25
CA PHE A 254 1.89 -6.21 -10.04
C PHE A 254 1.23 -4.83 -10.11
N ILE A 255 0.49 -4.46 -9.07
CA ILE A 255 -0.32 -3.24 -9.03
C ILE A 255 0.01 -2.52 -7.73
N ALA A 256 0.63 -1.35 -7.82
CA ALA A 256 0.78 -0.44 -6.70
C ALA A 256 -0.44 0.48 -6.66
N ILE A 257 -1.19 0.44 -5.57
CA ILE A 257 -2.40 1.22 -5.37
C ILE A 257 -2.07 2.30 -4.35
N GLY A 258 -1.84 3.49 -4.88
CA GLY A 258 -1.55 4.70 -4.13
C GLY A 258 -1.99 5.89 -4.97
N ALA A 259 -2.04 7.08 -4.39
CA ALA A 259 -2.28 8.28 -5.17
C ALA A 259 -1.14 8.55 -6.20
N THR A 260 -1.45 8.67 -7.49
CA THR A 260 -0.57 9.30 -8.51
C THR A 260 -1.42 10.29 -9.29
N ASP A 261 -0.97 11.54 -9.35
CA ASP A 261 -1.38 12.50 -10.34
C ASP A 261 -0.21 12.78 -11.31
N VAL A 262 -0.41 12.43 -12.58
CA VAL A 262 0.49 12.79 -13.68
C VAL A 262 -0.14 13.97 -14.41
N GLY A 263 0.12 15.18 -13.93
CA GLY A 263 -0.21 16.42 -14.62
C GLY A 263 0.99 16.94 -15.42
N THR A 264 0.90 16.93 -16.75
CA THR A 264 1.84 17.59 -17.67
C THR A 264 1.69 19.11 -17.55
N VAL A 265 2.78 19.82 -17.25
CA VAL A 265 2.84 21.27 -17.45
C VAL A 265 2.98 21.51 -18.95
N ASN A 266 1.94 22.00 -19.61
CA ASN A 266 2.07 22.57 -20.95
C ASN A 266 2.56 24.02 -20.80
N GLU A 267 3.53 24.40 -21.62
CA GLU A 267 4.20 25.72 -21.67
C GLU A 267 3.27 26.90 -22.01
N THR A 268 1.95 26.72 -22.06
CA THR A 268 0.97 27.70 -22.55
C THR A 268 -0.01 28.23 -21.49
N GLY A 269 0.23 27.99 -20.20
CA GLY A 269 -0.34 28.81 -19.12
C GLY A 269 -1.87 28.82 -18.96
N THR A 270 -2.61 27.87 -19.56
CA THR A 270 -4.09 27.83 -19.45
C THR A 270 -4.64 26.41 -19.23
N ARG A 271 -4.39 25.89 -18.02
CA ARG A 271 -5.26 25.01 -17.21
C ARG A 271 -4.65 24.99 -15.81
N ALA A 272 -5.49 25.08 -14.77
CA ALA A 272 -5.05 25.27 -13.39
C ALA A 272 -3.94 24.28 -13.00
N ALA A 273 -2.80 24.81 -12.55
CA ALA A 273 -1.68 24.05 -12.02
C ALA A 273 -2.09 23.38 -10.71
N TYR A 274 -2.68 22.19 -10.80
CA TYR A 274 -2.78 21.32 -9.64
C TYR A 274 -1.38 20.77 -9.35
N ALA A 275 -0.94 20.93 -8.10
CA ALA A 275 0.34 20.43 -7.64
C ALA A 275 0.41 18.92 -7.92
N ARG A 276 1.49 18.46 -8.55
CA ARG A 276 1.75 17.04 -8.85
C ARG A 276 1.76 16.23 -7.55
N ILE A 277 0.69 15.49 -7.27
CA ILE A 277 0.58 14.60 -6.11
C ILE A 277 1.13 13.24 -6.51
N ILE A 278 2.41 13.01 -6.23
CA ILE A 278 3.02 11.68 -6.35
C ILE A 278 2.99 11.07 -4.97
N THR A 279 2.09 10.12 -4.70
CA THR A 279 2.18 9.28 -3.50
C THR A 279 2.61 7.86 -3.83
N HIS A 280 2.83 7.54 -5.10
CA HIS A 280 3.71 6.44 -5.45
C HIS A 280 4.38 6.70 -6.78
N SER A 281 5.51 6.04 -7.00
CA SER A 281 6.27 6.18 -8.24
C SER A 281 6.93 4.85 -8.54
N PHE A 282 6.66 4.33 -9.73
CA PHE A 282 7.52 3.32 -10.34
C PHE A 282 8.82 3.97 -10.82
N ASN A 283 9.93 3.24 -10.72
CA ASN A 283 11.20 3.66 -11.29
C ASN A 283 11.08 3.70 -12.82
N ASP A 284 11.57 4.78 -13.45
CA ASP A 284 11.45 5.02 -14.90
C ASP A 284 11.99 3.87 -15.77
N LYS A 285 12.97 3.12 -15.24
CA LYS A 285 13.53 1.92 -15.88
C LYS A 285 12.46 0.86 -16.16
N TRP A 286 11.47 0.71 -15.28
CA TRP A 286 10.43 -0.32 -15.37
C TRP A 286 9.18 0.14 -16.12
N GLN A 287 9.14 1.41 -16.53
CA GLN A 287 8.02 1.98 -17.27
C GLN A 287 8.08 1.67 -18.77
N LYS A 288 9.09 0.91 -19.21
CA LYS A 288 9.32 0.55 -20.61
C LYS A 288 9.28 -0.97 -20.81
N PRO A 289 8.53 -1.47 -21.81
CA PRO A 289 8.59 -2.87 -22.19
C PRO A 289 10.01 -3.32 -22.57
N GLY A 290 10.33 -4.59 -22.29
CA GLY A 290 11.62 -5.21 -22.59
C GLY A 290 12.68 -5.06 -21.49
N ALA A 291 12.40 -4.34 -20.41
CA ALA A 291 13.34 -4.23 -19.29
C ALA A 291 13.41 -5.54 -18.50
N GLU A 292 14.62 -6.09 -18.32
CA GLU A 292 14.86 -7.25 -17.45
C GLU A 292 14.84 -6.84 -15.98
N ILE A 293 13.98 -7.49 -15.20
CA ILE A 293 13.83 -7.29 -13.77
C ILE A 293 14.16 -8.57 -13.01
N ARG A 294 14.87 -8.45 -11.90
CA ARG A 294 15.19 -9.57 -11.02
C ARG A 294 14.28 -9.57 -9.79
N LYS A 295 14.04 -10.75 -9.26
CA LYS A 295 13.39 -10.93 -7.96
C LYS A 295 14.11 -10.09 -6.89
N GLY A 296 13.36 -9.27 -6.17
CA GLY A 296 13.90 -8.35 -5.16
C GLY A 296 14.34 -6.99 -5.69
N ASP A 297 14.34 -6.74 -7.00
CA ASP A 297 14.62 -5.40 -7.53
C ASP A 297 13.56 -4.38 -7.07
N GLU A 298 13.98 -3.17 -6.72
CA GLU A 298 13.07 -2.09 -6.34
C GLU A 298 12.25 -1.62 -7.55
N LEU A 299 10.95 -1.88 -7.53
CA LEU A 299 10.01 -1.44 -8.55
C LEU A 299 9.63 0.04 -8.37
N GLY A 300 9.52 0.47 -7.13
CA GLY A 300 9.11 1.83 -6.82
C GLY A 300 8.93 2.07 -5.33
N LEU A 301 8.25 3.17 -5.01
CA LEU A 301 7.96 3.55 -3.65
C LEU A 301 6.62 4.25 -3.51
N PHE A 302 6.05 4.15 -2.32
CA PHE A 302 4.98 5.02 -1.86
C PHE A 302 5.59 6.24 -1.15
N GLN A 303 5.03 7.41 -1.44
CA GLN A 303 5.08 8.57 -0.57
C GLN A 303 3.73 8.64 0.17
N PHE A 304 3.67 9.40 1.26
CA PHE A 304 2.50 9.64 2.12
C PHE A 304 1.13 9.20 1.61
N GLY A 305 0.42 8.38 2.39
CA GLY A 305 -0.95 8.00 2.11
C GLY A 305 -1.26 6.58 2.58
N GLY A 306 -2.43 6.08 2.20
CA GLY A 306 -2.71 4.66 2.28
C GLY A 306 -1.98 3.93 1.15
N SER A 307 -1.27 2.85 1.47
CA SER A 307 -0.47 2.09 0.52
C SER A 307 -0.92 0.64 0.48
N SER A 308 -1.38 0.20 -0.68
CA SER A 308 -1.75 -1.20 -0.93
C SER A 308 -1.09 -1.69 -2.20
N ILE A 309 -0.70 -2.96 -2.22
CA ILE A 309 -0.19 -3.63 -3.41
C ILE A 309 -1.03 -4.88 -3.66
N ILE A 310 -1.37 -5.11 -4.92
CA ILE A 310 -1.97 -6.36 -5.38
C ILE A 310 -0.99 -7.03 -6.33
N VAL A 311 -0.66 -8.29 -6.06
CA VAL A 311 0.07 -9.15 -6.99
C VAL A 311 -0.86 -10.28 -7.40
N ALA A 312 -1.13 -10.38 -8.69
CA ALA A 312 -1.97 -11.42 -9.28
C ALA A 312 -1.12 -12.35 -10.14
N PHE A 313 -1.21 -13.64 -9.85
CA PHE A 313 -0.60 -14.71 -10.63
C PHE A 313 -1.70 -15.38 -11.45
N GLN A 314 -1.41 -15.71 -12.71
CA GLN A 314 -2.36 -16.46 -13.52
C GLN A 314 -2.79 -17.76 -12.84
N LYS A 315 -4.02 -18.19 -13.10
CA LYS A 315 -4.62 -19.37 -12.46
C LYS A 315 -3.70 -20.58 -12.55
N GLY A 316 -3.43 -21.20 -11.41
CA GLY A 316 -2.62 -22.42 -11.33
C GLY A 316 -1.12 -22.21 -11.57
N ARG A 317 -0.60 -20.97 -11.54
CA ARG A 317 0.84 -20.70 -11.72
C ARG A 317 1.61 -20.51 -10.43
N ILE A 318 0.94 -20.39 -9.30
CA ILE A 318 1.57 -20.29 -7.98
C ILE A 318 0.85 -21.17 -6.97
N LYS A 319 1.65 -21.81 -6.11
CA LYS A 319 1.22 -22.38 -4.83
C LYS A 319 1.79 -21.51 -3.72
N PHE A 320 0.94 -20.74 -3.05
CA PHE A 320 1.33 -19.93 -1.90
C PHE A 320 1.82 -20.80 -0.74
N ASP A 321 2.68 -20.24 0.10
CA ASP A 321 3.11 -20.91 1.33
C ASP A 321 1.89 -21.23 2.23
N GLN A 322 1.90 -22.43 2.81
CA GLN A 322 0.72 -22.98 3.49
C GLN A 322 0.29 -22.14 4.70
N ASP A 323 1.24 -21.59 5.44
CA ASP A 323 0.98 -20.73 6.58
C ASP A 323 0.24 -19.44 6.18
N LEU A 324 0.62 -18.82 5.05
CA LEU A 324 -0.06 -17.65 4.52
C LEU A 324 -1.51 -17.98 4.12
N LEU A 325 -1.73 -19.12 3.46
CA LEU A 325 -3.06 -19.56 3.03
C LEU A 325 -3.99 -19.83 4.22
N ASP A 326 -3.52 -20.60 5.20
CA ASP A 326 -4.33 -21.00 6.35
C ASP A 326 -4.74 -19.80 7.21
N LEU A 327 -3.82 -18.84 7.41
CA LEU A 327 -4.10 -17.60 8.15
C LEU A 327 -5.04 -16.68 7.36
N SER A 328 -4.89 -16.58 6.04
CA SER A 328 -5.75 -15.76 5.19
C SER A 328 -7.19 -16.26 5.17
N ARG A 329 -7.40 -17.59 5.17
CA ARG A 329 -8.73 -18.22 5.30
C ARG A 329 -9.36 -17.95 6.67
N GLN A 330 -8.55 -17.83 7.72
CA GLN A 330 -8.98 -17.41 9.06
C GLN A 330 -9.15 -15.89 9.20
N LYS A 331 -8.92 -15.11 8.13
CA LYS A 331 -8.97 -13.64 8.11
C LYS A 331 -7.94 -13.00 9.06
N ILE A 332 -6.82 -13.67 9.27
CA ILE A 332 -5.67 -13.17 10.02
C ILE A 332 -4.61 -12.72 9.00
N GLN A 333 -4.17 -11.47 9.10
CA GLN A 333 -3.10 -10.97 8.23
C GLN A 333 -1.74 -11.51 8.70
N VAL A 334 -0.77 -11.60 7.80
CA VAL A 334 0.60 -12.00 8.16
C VAL A 334 1.54 -10.82 7.97
N SER A 335 2.23 -10.39 9.03
CA SER A 335 3.29 -9.40 8.94
C SER A 335 4.52 -10.07 8.34
N VAL A 336 4.94 -9.57 7.18
CA VAL A 336 6.07 -10.09 6.40
C VAL A 336 7.08 -8.98 6.17
N GLU A 337 8.34 -9.37 6.05
CA GLU A 337 9.42 -8.51 5.56
C GLU A 337 9.59 -8.74 4.05
N VAL A 338 9.98 -7.69 3.31
CA VAL A 338 10.32 -7.82 1.90
C VAL A 338 11.39 -8.90 1.69
N GLY A 339 11.24 -9.72 0.65
CA GLY A 339 12.17 -10.80 0.35
C GLY A 339 11.86 -12.14 1.03
N MET A 340 10.94 -12.21 2.01
CA MET A 340 10.47 -13.49 2.55
C MET A 340 9.76 -14.34 1.48
N SER A 341 9.78 -15.68 1.60
CA SER A 341 9.06 -16.58 0.67
C SER A 341 7.59 -16.18 0.55
N LEU A 342 7.02 -16.19 -0.65
CA LEU A 342 5.59 -16.01 -0.88
C LEU A 342 4.93 -17.32 -1.30
N GLY A 343 5.65 -18.12 -2.07
CA GLY A 343 5.19 -19.37 -2.65
C GLY A 343 6.11 -19.83 -3.77
N SER A 344 5.73 -20.93 -4.41
CA SER A 344 6.47 -21.50 -5.54
C SER A 344 5.61 -21.65 -6.79
N ALA A 345 6.27 -21.66 -7.95
CA ALA A 345 5.64 -22.01 -9.21
C ALA A 345 5.10 -23.45 -9.17
N VAL A 346 4.11 -23.72 -10.03
CA VAL A 346 3.41 -25.01 -10.16
C VAL A 346 3.72 -25.65 -11.50
#